data_AF-A0A972JZF6-F1
#
_entry.id   AF-A0A972JZF6-F1
#
_cell.length_a   1.000
_cell.length_b   1.000
_cell.length_c   1.000
_cell.angle_alpha   90.00
_cell.angle_beta   90.00
_cell.angle_gamma   90.00
#
_symmetry.space_group_name_H-M   'P 1'
#
loop_
_entity.id
_entity.type
_entity.pdbx_description
1 polymer ?
#
loop_
_entity_poly.entity_id
_entity_poly.type
_entity_poly.pdbx_seq_one_letter_code
_entity_poly.pdbx_strand_id
1 'polypeptide(L)'
;MADTSIIAPLLFNLLTQTPLFLVWGVGLVVAFLRWQRHPRVSLLLVIALIGLGLDAIIGTSLSIWLPIAHMQSGWNVEQLGWMMGSVSVLRVLFGSVLWGLILVAVFSGRQVQPNVSVYEKA
;
A
#
# COMPACT_ATOMS: atom_id res chain seq x y z
N MET A 1 26.44 -18.70 -4.61
CA MET A 1 25.40 -19.53 -3.99
C MET A 1 24.57 -18.62 -3.13
N ALA A 2 23.27 -18.47 -3.39
CA ALA A 2 22.41 -17.70 -2.50
C ALA A 2 22.20 -18.54 -1.23
N ASP A 3 22.63 -18.03 -0.08
CA ASP A 3 22.51 -18.76 1.18
C ASP A 3 21.02 -18.97 1.49
N THR A 4 20.62 -20.23 1.61
CA THR A 4 19.25 -20.65 1.94
C THR A 4 18.76 -20.06 3.27
N SER A 5 19.67 -19.56 4.11
CA SER A 5 19.40 -18.86 5.37
C SER A 5 18.66 -17.53 5.21
N ILE A 6 18.77 -16.86 4.05
CA ILE A 6 18.10 -15.57 3.80
C ILE A 6 16.68 -15.79 3.25
N ILE A 7 16.45 -16.91 2.57
CA ILE A 7 15.18 -17.21 1.89
C ILE A 7 14.07 -17.53 2.90
N ALA A 8 14.38 -18.31 3.93
CA ALA A 8 13.41 -18.70 4.96
C ALA A 8 12.77 -17.51 5.71
N PRO A 9 13.53 -16.53 6.26
CA PRO A 9 12.95 -15.36 6.91
C PRO A 9 12.18 -14.46 5.93
N LEU A 10 12.61 -14.38 4.66
CA LEU A 10 11.88 -13.68 3.60
C LEU A 10 10.50 -14.28 3.37
N LEU A 11 10.43 -15.60 3.21
CA LEU A 11 9.18 -16.33 3.01
C LEU A 11 8.26 -16.19 4.23
N PHE A 12 8.80 -16.26 5.45
CA PHE A 12 8.00 -16.09 6.66
C PHE A 12 7.43 -14.68 6.77
N ASN A 13 8.22 -13.65 6.42
CA ASN A 13 7.77 -12.26 6.43
C ASN A 13 6.65 -12.03 5.41
N LEU A 14 6.80 -12.55 4.18
CA LEU A 14 5.74 -12.54 3.17
C LEU A 14 4.49 -13.29 3.65
N LEU A 15 4.66 -14.42 4.33
CA LEU A 15 3.55 -15.20 4.87
C LEU A 15 2.77 -14.43 5.94
N THR A 16 3.44 -13.64 6.78
CA THR A 16 2.77 -12.77 7.76
C THR A 16 1.99 -11.63 7.09
N GLN A 17 2.35 -11.23 5.87
CA GLN A 17 1.66 -10.21 5.10
C GLN A 17 0.53 -10.77 4.21
N THR A 18 0.35 -12.09 4.14
CA THR A 18 -0.68 -12.76 3.33
C THR A 18 -2.09 -12.18 3.54
N PRO A 19 -2.56 -11.91 4.78
CA PRO A 19 -3.90 -11.35 4.99
C PRO A 19 -4.06 -9.99 4.30
N LEU A 20 -3.02 -9.16 4.32
CA LEU A 20 -3.03 -7.84 3.70
C LEU A 20 -3.06 -7.95 2.17
N PHE A 21 -2.25 -8.86 1.60
CA PHE A 21 -2.28 -9.11 0.16
C PHE A 21 -3.64 -9.65 -0.32
N LEU A 22 -4.31 -10.48 0.48
CA LEU A 22 -5.67 -10.94 0.17
C LEU A 22 -6.66 -9.77 0.12
N VAL A 23 -6.60 -8.85 1.09
CA VAL A 23 -7.45 -7.65 1.10
C VAL A 23 -7.21 -6.78 -0.14
N TRP A 24 -5.94 -6.57 -0.52
CA TRP A 24 -5.61 -5.82 -1.74
C TRP A 24 -6.05 -6.54 -3.02
N GLY A 25 -5.92 -7.87 -3.07
CA GLY A 25 -6.41 -8.69 -4.17
C GLY A 25 -7.92 -8.58 -4.34
N VAL A 26 -8.69 -8.69 -3.26
CA VAL A 26 -10.14 -8.50 -3.28
C VAL A 26 -10.50 -7.08 -3.74
N GLY A 27 -9.79 -6.07 -3.24
CA GLY A 27 -9.97 -4.67 -3.66
C GLY A 27 -9.76 -4.48 -5.16
N LEU A 28 -8.72 -5.09 -5.74
CA LEU A 28 -8.45 -5.07 -7.18
C LEU A 28 -9.57 -5.75 -7.96
N VAL A 29 -10.00 -6.95 -7.55
CA VAL A 29 -11.11 -7.67 -8.21
C VAL A 29 -12.38 -6.83 -8.22
N VAL A 30 -12.75 -6.24 -7.09
CA VAL A 30 -13.91 -5.35 -6.98
C VAL A 30 -13.75 -4.10 -7.87
N ALA A 31 -12.56 -3.51 -7.93
CA ALA A 31 -12.27 -2.37 -8.79
C ALA A 31 -12.50 -2.70 -10.28
N PHE A 32 -12.01 -3.87 -10.72
CA PHE A 32 -12.19 -4.35 -12.10
C PHE A 32 -13.65 -4.67 -12.42
N LEU A 33 -14.34 -5.40 -11.54
CA LEU A 33 -15.76 -5.73 -11.73
C LEU A 33 -16.64 -4.47 -11.81
N ARG A 34 -16.28 -3.42 -11.07
CA ARG A 34 -17.05 -2.16 -11.03
C ARG A 34 -16.56 -1.10 -12.02
N TRP A 35 -15.55 -1.41 -12.83
CA TRP A 35 -14.88 -0.47 -13.74
C TRP A 35 -15.85 0.17 -14.75
N GLN A 36 -16.78 -0.61 -15.29
CA GLN A 36 -17.75 -0.10 -16.27
C GLN A 36 -18.74 0.92 -15.69
N ARG A 37 -18.99 0.88 -14.37
CA ARG A 37 -19.99 1.75 -13.71
C ARG A 37 -19.38 3.03 -13.16
N HIS A 38 -18.16 2.97 -12.63
CA HIS A 38 -17.47 4.14 -12.06
C HIS A 38 -15.96 4.13 -12.39
N PRO A 39 -15.57 4.40 -13.66
CA PRO A 39 -14.18 4.24 -14.12
C PRO A 39 -13.18 5.12 -13.36
N ARG A 40 -13.58 6.33 -12.95
CA ARG A 40 -12.72 7.23 -12.15
C ARG A 40 -12.41 6.66 -10.77
N VAL A 41 -13.42 6.11 -10.10
CA VAL A 41 -13.28 5.51 -8.76
C VAL A 41 -12.43 4.26 -8.82
N SER A 42 -12.69 3.38 -9.80
CA SER A 42 -11.92 2.15 -9.98
C SER A 42 -10.46 2.45 -10.31
N LEU A 43 -10.14 3.46 -11.13
CA LEU A 43 -8.77 3.83 -11.45
C LEU A 43 -7.99 4.30 -10.21
N LEU A 44 -8.58 5.17 -9.38
CA LEU A 44 -7.96 5.62 -8.13
C LEU A 44 -7.68 4.46 -7.18
N LEU A 45 -8.63 3.54 -7.05
CA LEU A 45 -8.48 2.35 -6.21
C LEU A 45 -7.38 1.42 -6.74
N VAL A 46 -7.32 1.18 -8.05
CA VAL A 46 -6.26 0.37 -8.66
C VAL A 46 -4.88 1.00 -8.46
N ILE A 47 -4.72 2.31 -8.71
CA ILE A 47 -3.44 3.01 -8.48
C ILE A 47 -3.02 2.90 -7.01
N ALA A 48 -3.95 3.10 -6.08
CA ALA A 48 -3.64 3.02 -4.66
C ALA A 48 -3.20 1.62 -4.24
N LEU A 49 -3.91 0.58 -4.68
CA LEU A 49 -3.59 -0.81 -4.36
C LEU A 49 -2.28 -1.28 -5.00
N ILE A 50 -2.03 -0.92 -6.26
CA ILE A 50 -0.73 -1.21 -6.92
C ILE A 50 0.39 -0.46 -6.21
N GLY A 51 0.20 0.81 -5.86
CA GLY A 51 1.19 1.61 -5.13
C GLY A 51 1.53 1.00 -3.77
N LEU A 52 0.53 0.53 -3.02
CA LEU A 52 0.74 -0.15 -1.74
C LEU A 52 1.48 -1.48 -1.92
N GLY A 53 1.15 -2.24 -2.97
CA GLY A 53 1.86 -3.46 -3.34
C GLY A 53 3.33 -3.21 -3.65
N LEU A 54 3.64 -2.17 -4.45
CA LEU A 54 5.00 -1.78 -4.76
C LEU A 54 5.75 -1.28 -3.53
N ASP A 55 5.12 -0.48 -2.67
CA ASP A 55 5.75 -0.05 -1.40
C ASP A 55 6.09 -1.23 -0.49
N ALA A 56 5.23 -2.25 -0.42
CA ALA A 56 5.51 -3.46 0.35
C ALA A 56 6.73 -4.23 -0.19
N ILE A 57 6.85 -4.36 -1.51
CA ILE A 57 7.99 -5.02 -2.16
C ILE A 57 9.27 -4.21 -1.93
N ILE A 58 9.25 -2.92 -2.28
CA ILE A 58 10.40 -2.02 -2.14
C ILE A 58 10.84 -1.96 -0.68
N GLY A 59 9.88 -1.84 0.25
CA GLY A 59 10.13 -1.85 1.68
C GLY A 59 10.84 -3.10 2.17
N THR A 60 10.35 -4.26 1.74
CA THR A 60 10.95 -5.55 2.09
C THR A 60 12.36 -5.65 1.51
N SER A 61 12.55 -5.30 0.24
CA SER A 61 13.87 -5.28 -0.40
C SER A 61 14.84 -4.32 0.30
N LEU A 62 14.44 -3.07 0.54
CA LEU A 62 15.27 -2.08 1.21
C LEU A 62 15.66 -2.53 2.62
N SER A 63 14.72 -3.12 3.38
CA SER A 63 15.00 -3.58 4.75
C SER A 63 16.06 -4.67 4.83
N ILE A 64 16.24 -5.46 3.76
CA ILE A 64 17.21 -6.56 3.70
C ILE A 64 18.52 -6.09 3.05
N TRP A 65 18.43 -5.40 1.91
CA TRP A 65 19.60 -5.05 1.11
C TRP A 65 20.40 -3.88 1.69
N LEU A 66 19.75 -2.87 2.28
CA LEU A 66 20.47 -1.71 2.84
C LEU A 66 21.45 -2.12 3.96
N PRO A 67 21.03 -2.90 4.99
CA PRO A 67 21.96 -3.32 6.03
C PRO A 67 23.13 -4.14 5.47
N ILE A 68 22.87 -5.06 4.53
CA ILE A 68 23.89 -5.94 3.96
C ILE A 68 24.93 -5.14 3.17
N ALA A 69 24.49 -4.22 2.31
CA ALA A 69 25.39 -3.41 1.48
C ALA A 69 26.26 -2.47 2.34
N HIS A 70 25.68 -1.89 3.39
CA HIS A 70 26.38 -0.90 4.22
C HIS A 70 27.21 -1.50 5.36
N MET A 71 26.89 -2.72 5.82
CA MET A 71 27.76 -3.47 6.74
C MET A 71 29.15 -3.75 6.14
N GLN A 72 29.22 -4.02 4.83
CA GLN A 72 30.49 -4.20 4.12
C GLN A 72 31.28 -2.89 3.97
N SER A 73 30.61 -1.75 4.12
CA SER A 73 31.18 -0.41 3.95
C SER A 73 31.69 0.20 5.26
N GLY A 74 31.59 -0.51 6.39
CA GLY A 74 32.06 -0.04 7.71
C GLY A 74 31.21 1.07 8.35
N TRP A 75 29.95 1.21 7.95
CA TRP A 75 29.07 2.24 8.51
C TRP A 75 28.79 2.02 10.00
N ASN A 76 28.72 3.13 10.75
CA ASN A 76 28.33 3.09 12.17
C ASN A 76 26.82 2.84 12.28
N VAL A 77 26.38 2.19 13.37
CA VAL A 77 24.99 1.88 13.69
C VAL A 77 24.10 3.14 13.64
N GLU A 78 24.62 4.28 14.08
CA GLU A 78 23.92 5.55 14.06
C GLU A 78 23.58 6.02 12.63
N GLN A 79 24.51 5.89 11.68
CA GLN A 79 24.29 6.27 10.28
C GLN A 79 23.25 5.38 9.61
N LEU A 80 23.29 4.08 9.91
CA LEU A 80 22.28 3.13 9.44
C LEU A 80 20.89 3.49 10.00
N GLY A 81 20.82 3.87 11.28
CA GLY A 81 19.60 4.33 11.94
C GLY A 81 18.98 5.55 11.25
N TRP A 82 19.78 6.59 10.97
CA TRP A 82 19.32 7.79 10.26
C TRP A 82 18.81 7.50 8.84
N MET A 83 19.52 6.64 8.11
CA MET A 83 19.12 6.25 6.76
C MET A 83 17.81 5.45 6.77
N MET A 84 17.70 4.44 7.62
CA MET A 84 16.48 3.63 7.77
C MET A 84 15.30 4.46 8.28
N GLY A 85 15.54 5.40 9.20
CA GLY A 85 14.54 6.36 9.66
C GLY A 85 14.02 7.23 8.52
N SER A 86 14.90 7.78 7.69
CA SER A 86 14.53 8.62 6.54
C SER A 86 13.69 7.85 5.51
N VAL A 87 14.10 6.62 5.17
CA VAL A 87 13.32 5.72 4.30
C VAL A 87 11.96 5.43 4.91
N SER A 88 11.89 5.19 6.21
CA SER A 88 10.63 4.87 6.89
C SER A 88 9.66 6.05 6.86
N VAL A 89 10.14 7.27 7.09
CA VAL A 89 9.33 8.50 6.99
C VAL A 89 8.77 8.67 5.58
N LEU A 90 9.60 8.52 4.55
CA LEU A 90 9.16 8.62 3.16
C LEU A 90 8.08 7.58 2.82
N ARG A 91 8.27 6.34 3.28
CA ARG A 91 7.29 5.27 3.08
C ARG A 91 5.97 5.53 3.80
N VAL A 92 6.00 6.02 5.03
CA VAL A 92 4.78 6.39 5.77
C VAL A 92 4.04 7.51 5.07
N LEU A 93 4.74 8.54 4.58
CA LEU A 93 4.13 9.63 3.82
C LEU A 93 3.49 9.11 2.53
N PHE A 94 4.22 8.29 1.76
CA PHE A 94 3.72 7.68 0.54
C PHE A 94 2.50 6.79 0.80
N GLY A 95 2.58 5.91 1.80
CA GLY A 95 1.48 5.05 2.22
C GLY A 95 0.25 5.85 2.68
N SER A 96 0.45 6.98 3.36
CA SER A 96 -0.65 7.86 3.79
C SER A 96 -1.38 8.49 2.59
N VAL A 97 -0.65 8.90 1.55
CA VAL A 97 -1.24 9.41 0.31
C VAL A 97 -2.05 8.31 -0.39
N LEU A 98 -1.53 7.08 -0.47
CA LEU A 98 -2.22 5.95 -1.08
C LEU A 98 -3.50 5.57 -0.30
N TRP A 99 -3.45 5.58 1.03
CA TRP A 99 -4.65 5.41 1.85
C TRP A 99 -5.66 6.54 1.65
N GLY A 100 -5.20 7.79 1.51
CA GLY A 100 -6.04 8.92 1.14
C GLY A 100 -6.75 8.70 -0.20
N LEU A 101 -6.05 8.17 -1.21
CA LEU A 101 -6.62 7.81 -2.51
C LEU A 101 -7.72 6.74 -2.38
N ILE A 102 -7.52 5.72 -1.53
CA ILE A 102 -8.55 4.69 -1.25
C ILE A 102 -9.79 5.35 -0.64
N LEU A 103 -9.63 6.23 0.34
CA LEU A 103 -10.75 6.92 0.97
C LEU A 103 -11.51 7.79 -0.03
N VAL A 104 -10.80 8.59 -0.83
CA VAL A 104 -11.40 9.42 -1.89
C VAL A 104 -12.17 8.54 -2.88
N ALA A 105 -11.60 7.41 -3.30
CA ALA A 105 -12.26 6.46 -4.19
C ALA A 105 -13.57 5.93 -3.57
N VAL A 106 -13.54 5.50 -2.30
CA VAL A 106 -14.71 4.95 -1.59
C VAL A 106 -15.84 5.98 -1.46
N PHE A 107 -15.53 7.25 -1.19
CA PHE A 107 -16.53 8.29 -0.96
C PHE A 107 -16.98 9.01 -2.24
N SER A 108 -16.17 9.02 -3.30
CA SER A 108 -16.49 9.71 -4.57
C SER A 108 -17.75 9.19 -5.27
N GLY A 109 -18.20 7.97 -4.98
CA GLY A 109 -19.38 7.36 -5.62
C GLY A 109 -20.72 7.69 -4.97
N ARG A 110 -20.76 8.43 -3.85
CA ARG A 110 -22.01 8.71 -3.12
C ARG A 110 -22.69 9.95 -3.71
N GLN A 111 -23.76 9.77 -4.47
CA GLN A 111 -24.66 10.87 -4.80
C GLN A 111 -25.62 11.12 -3.62
N VAL A 112 -25.65 12.35 -3.14
CA VAL A 112 -26.63 12.80 -2.14
C VAL A 112 -28.00 12.73 -2.80
N GLN A 113 -28.85 11.78 -2.39
CA GLN A 113 -30.25 11.80 -2.78
C GLN A 113 -30.90 13.05 -2.15
N PRO A 114 -31.41 14.01 -2.93
CA PRO A 114 -32.20 15.10 -2.37
C PRO A 114 -33.43 14.44 -1.75
N ASN A 115 -33.69 14.67 -0.46
CA ASN A 115 -35.02 14.37 0.06
C ASN A 115 -35.99 15.30 -0.69
N VAL A 116 -36.86 14.74 -1.52
CA VAL A 116 -37.88 15.52 -2.26
C VAL A 116 -39.29 15.21 -1.75
N SER A 117 -39.43 14.43 -0.68
CA SER A 117 -40.72 13.88 -0.25
C SER A 117 -41.40 14.62 0.89
N VAL A 118 -40.91 15.78 1.33
CA VAL A 118 -41.45 16.46 2.52
C VAL A 118 -42.39 17.63 2.19
N TYR A 119 -42.40 18.14 0.94
CA TYR A 119 -43.16 19.35 0.61
C TYR A 119 -44.37 19.15 -0.32
N GLU A 120 -44.68 17.92 -0.74
CA GLU A 120 -45.82 17.67 -1.65
C GLU A 120 -47.14 17.34 -0.92
N LYS A 121 -47.19 17.50 0.42
CA LYS A 121 -48.40 17.25 1.23
C LYS A 121 -48.65 18.32 2.31
N ALA A 122 -48.45 19.60 1.99
CA ALA A 122 -48.88 20.73 2.83
C ALA A 122 -49.63 21.74 1.98
#